data_AF-A0A951WUZ6-F1
#
_entry.id   AF-A0A951WUZ6-F1
#
_cell.length_a   1.000
_cell.length_b   1.000
_cell.length_c   1.000
_cell.angle_alpha   90.00
_cell.angle_beta   90.00
_cell.angle_gamma   90.00
#
_symmetry.space_group_name_H-M   'P 1'
#
loop_
_entity.id
_entity.type
_entity.pdbx_description
1 polymer ?
#
loop_
_entity_poly.entity_id
_entity_poly.type
_entity_poly.pdbx_seq_one_letter_code
_entity_poly.pdbx_strand_id
1 'polypeptide(L)'
;MNETYDIVVAYRRGPRWAAATLIHQSLVHNNRRALIDHMNAGLGRPQTLAAVRVCRVFVLVLGPGDLERCDQTDDELRVLITVAFSSNCVVVPVLVDQFTYERDKAHLVGLLQELPKLQVVRLEPYQPYPALERLNTVIEKFIPTANSEDDLWSLPTGDTSDALGQTRMDTGEIDGFCDNAEAAILAMDWTHAAAMIRRALESGRDMARPHRVMGDLFAVRGMLDKAADAYTQALNLDPFDLRSYERRMEMNLRRGRAHLAYDDAAAAALRAQGNTTQLAEHYASRFGSDKEHALKRILEAIARRKGETSEYR
;
A
#
# COMPACT_ATOMS: atom_id res chain seq x y z
N MET A 1 -7.91 -12.28 -14.45
CA MET A 1 -7.40 -12.43 -13.07
C MET A 1 -6.00 -11.84 -13.07
N ASN A 2 -5.74 -10.77 -12.33
CA ASN A 2 -4.38 -10.26 -12.20
C ASN A 2 -3.60 -11.22 -11.32
N GLU A 3 -2.53 -11.83 -11.86
CA GLU A 3 -1.62 -12.65 -11.05
C GLU A 3 -0.92 -11.73 -10.04
N THR A 4 -1.20 -11.92 -8.76
CA THR A 4 -0.52 -11.25 -7.65
C THR A 4 0.73 -12.05 -7.30
N TYR A 5 1.91 -11.42 -7.36
CA TYR A 5 3.19 -12.05 -7.02
C TYR A 5 3.60 -11.66 -5.60
N ASP A 6 3.90 -12.65 -4.76
CA ASP A 6 4.35 -12.42 -3.37
C ASP A 6 5.82 -12.03 -3.32
N ILE A 7 6.58 -12.43 -4.34
CA ILE A 7 8.02 -12.17 -4.45
C ILE A 7 8.31 -11.48 -5.77
N VAL A 8 9.15 -10.45 -5.74
CA VAL A 8 9.74 -9.85 -6.94
C VAL A 8 11.25 -10.04 -6.88
N VAL A 9 11.82 -10.64 -7.92
CA VAL A 9 13.26 -10.79 -8.12
C VAL A 9 13.71 -9.71 -9.10
N ALA A 10 14.42 -8.70 -8.58
CA ALA A 10 14.98 -7.60 -9.36
C ALA A 10 16.49 -7.75 -9.49
N TYR A 11 17.03 -7.33 -10.65
CA TYR A 11 18.46 -7.40 -10.94
C TYR A 11 18.85 -6.38 -12.01
N ARG A 12 20.14 -6.05 -12.10
CA ARG A 12 20.65 -5.23 -13.22
C ARG A 12 20.63 -6.06 -14.51
N ARG A 13 19.82 -5.65 -15.49
CA ARG A 13 19.67 -6.34 -16.78
C ARG A 13 21.02 -6.60 -17.46
N GLY A 14 21.17 -7.80 -18.02
CA GLY A 14 22.41 -8.28 -18.63
C GLY A 14 23.10 -9.34 -17.78
N PRO A 15 24.15 -9.00 -17.01
CA PRO A 15 25.08 -9.99 -16.43
C PRO A 15 24.46 -10.87 -15.34
N ARG A 16 23.38 -10.44 -14.67
CA ARG A 16 22.78 -11.18 -13.54
C ARG A 16 21.68 -12.15 -13.92
N TRP A 17 21.38 -12.28 -15.21
CA TRP A 17 20.30 -13.12 -15.73
C TRP A 17 20.33 -14.54 -15.15
N ALA A 18 21.50 -15.19 -15.18
CA ALA A 18 21.64 -16.58 -14.73
C ALA A 18 21.33 -16.74 -13.23
N ALA A 19 21.86 -15.84 -12.39
CA ALA A 19 21.61 -15.86 -10.95
C ALA A 19 20.14 -15.59 -10.63
N ALA A 20 19.54 -14.57 -11.25
CA ALA A 20 18.14 -14.23 -11.05
C ALA A 20 17.20 -15.36 -11.49
N THR A 21 17.50 -16.03 -12.61
CA THR A 21 16.74 -17.18 -13.11
C THR A 21 16.85 -18.38 -12.18
N LEU A 22 18.05 -18.67 -11.67
CA LEU A 22 18.26 -19.76 -10.74
C LEU A 22 17.48 -19.55 -9.44
N ILE A 23 17.48 -18.32 -8.92
CA ILE A 23 16.67 -17.93 -7.76
C ILE A 23 15.20 -18.12 -8.07
N HIS A 24 14.71 -17.57 -9.19
CA HIS A 24 13.31 -17.69 -9.59
C HIS A 24 12.84 -19.14 -9.71
N GLN A 25 13.64 -20.00 -10.37
CA GLN A 25 13.37 -21.44 -10.46
C GLN A 25 13.31 -22.10 -9.09
N SER A 26 14.21 -21.76 -8.17
CA SER A 26 14.17 -22.28 -6.80
C SER A 26 12.87 -21.88 -6.09
N LEU A 27 12.43 -20.63 -6.23
CA LEU A 27 11.18 -20.14 -5.63
C LEU A 27 9.95 -20.85 -6.20
N VAL A 28 9.88 -21.00 -7.52
CA VAL A 28 8.78 -21.71 -8.19
C VAL A 28 8.73 -23.17 -7.79
N HIS A 29 9.87 -23.87 -7.70
CA HIS A 29 9.93 -25.25 -7.21
C HIS A 29 9.43 -25.38 -5.76
N ASN A 30 9.57 -24.33 -4.94
CA ASN A 30 9.03 -24.27 -3.58
C ASN A 30 7.60 -23.73 -3.51
N ASN A 31 6.84 -23.81 -4.63
CA ASN A 31 5.45 -23.35 -4.75
C ASN A 31 5.25 -21.86 -4.41
N ARG A 32 6.25 -21.01 -4.67
CA ARG A 32 6.15 -19.57 -4.43
C ARG A 32 5.79 -18.80 -5.70
N ARG A 33 4.91 -17.81 -5.56
CA ARG A 33 4.52 -16.91 -6.67
C ARG A 33 5.56 -15.80 -6.81
N ALA A 34 6.58 -16.06 -7.62
CA ALA A 34 7.67 -15.11 -7.87
C ALA A 34 7.59 -14.50 -9.27
N LEU A 35 7.67 -13.18 -9.33
CA LEU A 35 7.95 -12.42 -10.55
C LEU A 35 9.46 -12.22 -10.67
N ILE A 36 10.02 -12.37 -11.87
CA ILE A 36 11.38 -11.95 -12.19
C ILE A 36 11.30 -10.74 -13.12
N ASP A 37 12.07 -9.68 -12.83
CA ASP A 37 12.14 -8.49 -13.67
C ASP A 37 12.74 -8.84 -15.05
N HIS A 38 11.84 -9.15 -15.99
CA HIS A 38 12.03 -9.64 -17.36
C HIS A 38 12.74 -10.98 -17.56
N MET A 39 11.92 -12.02 -17.81
CA MET A 39 11.82 -12.66 -19.14
C MET A 39 10.36 -12.96 -19.50
N ASN A 40 9.98 -12.71 -20.76
CA ASN A 40 8.85 -13.31 -21.50
C ASN A 40 7.42 -13.28 -20.90
N ALA A 41 6.85 -12.09 -20.63
CA ALA A 41 5.38 -11.98 -20.46
C ALA A 41 4.74 -10.64 -20.89
N GLY A 42 5.45 -9.73 -21.56
CA GLY A 42 4.83 -8.49 -22.06
C GLY A 42 4.38 -7.47 -20.99
N LEU A 43 4.80 -7.64 -19.73
CA LEU A 43 4.59 -6.65 -18.68
C LEU A 43 5.60 -5.51 -18.84
N GLY A 44 5.11 -4.28 -18.92
CA GLY A 44 5.93 -3.08 -18.96
C GLY A 44 6.39 -2.65 -17.57
N ARG A 45 7.27 -1.64 -17.53
CA ARG A 45 7.73 -0.98 -16.29
C ARG A 45 6.60 -0.64 -15.30
N PRO A 46 5.41 -0.14 -15.72
CA PRO A 46 4.32 0.15 -14.79
C PRO A 46 3.83 -1.10 -14.03
N GLN A 47 3.78 -2.25 -14.69
CA GLN A 47 3.30 -3.49 -14.09
C GLN A 47 4.33 -4.07 -13.10
N THR A 48 5.63 -3.99 -13.41
CA THR A 48 6.68 -4.38 -12.45
C THR A 48 6.63 -3.50 -11.20
N LEU A 49 6.48 -2.18 -11.37
CA LEU A 49 6.33 -1.26 -10.23
C LEU A 49 5.07 -1.55 -9.41
N ALA A 50 3.95 -1.86 -10.07
CA ALA A 50 2.73 -2.28 -9.38
C ALA A 50 2.95 -3.58 -8.57
N ALA A 51 3.69 -4.54 -9.12
CA ALA A 51 4.03 -5.78 -8.42
C ALA A 51 4.95 -5.52 -7.21
N VAL A 52 5.97 -4.66 -7.34
CA VAL A 52 6.85 -4.29 -6.20
C VAL A 52 6.07 -3.59 -5.09
N ARG A 53 5.07 -2.76 -5.44
CA ARG A 53 4.22 -2.07 -4.45
C ARG A 53 3.42 -3.00 -3.56
N VAL A 54 3.11 -4.22 -4.04
CA VAL A 54 2.27 -5.19 -3.35
C VAL A 54 3.00 -6.48 -2.98
N CYS A 55 4.28 -6.65 -3.33
CA CYS A 55 5.02 -7.85 -2.98
C CYS A 55 5.40 -7.86 -1.50
N ARG A 56 5.57 -9.06 -0.94
CA ARG A 56 5.98 -9.28 0.45
C ARG A 56 7.49 -9.37 0.58
N VAL A 57 8.16 -9.90 -0.43
CA VAL A 57 9.62 -10.00 -0.47
C VAL A 57 10.14 -9.45 -1.79
N PHE A 58 11.09 -8.53 -1.71
CA PHE A 58 11.83 -8.00 -2.84
C PHE A 58 13.26 -8.54 -2.81
N VAL A 59 13.54 -9.52 -3.66
CA VAL A 59 14.86 -10.13 -3.80
C VAL A 59 15.67 -9.30 -4.79
N LEU A 60 16.74 -8.67 -4.31
CA LEU A 60 17.59 -7.79 -5.10
C LEU A 60 18.92 -8.48 -5.40
N VAL A 61 19.12 -8.95 -6.64
CA VAL A 61 20.38 -9.58 -7.05
C VAL A 61 21.39 -8.49 -7.43
N LEU A 62 22.52 -8.47 -6.74
CA LEU A 62 23.60 -7.50 -6.94
C LEU A 62 24.92 -8.19 -7.20
N GLY A 63 25.69 -7.66 -8.14
CA GLY A 63 27.13 -7.83 -8.13
C GLY A 63 27.90 -6.64 -8.71
N PRO A 64 29.19 -6.80 -9.04
CA PRO A 64 30.04 -5.69 -9.45
C PRO A 64 29.46 -4.90 -10.64
N GLY A 65 29.47 -3.56 -10.55
CA GLY A 65 28.97 -2.65 -11.58
C GLY A 65 27.46 -2.42 -11.57
N ASP A 66 26.69 -3.18 -10.78
CA ASP A 66 25.24 -3.09 -10.79
C ASP A 66 24.71 -1.80 -10.17
N LEU A 67 25.48 -1.04 -9.41
CA LEU A 67 25.02 0.17 -8.73
C LEU A 67 25.54 1.47 -9.36
N GLU A 68 26.44 1.41 -10.35
CA GLU A 68 27.15 2.57 -10.90
C GLU A 68 26.26 3.69 -11.46
N ARG A 69 25.01 3.38 -11.84
CA ARG A 69 24.03 4.36 -12.35
C ARG A 69 22.93 4.73 -11.33
N CYS A 70 22.97 4.18 -10.13
CA CYS A 70 21.92 4.40 -9.14
C CYS A 70 21.97 5.80 -8.51
N ASP A 71 22.99 6.60 -8.80
CA ASP A 71 23.06 8.03 -8.50
C ASP A 71 22.13 8.87 -9.41
N GLN A 72 21.73 8.34 -10.57
CA GLN A 72 20.75 8.95 -11.48
C GLN A 72 19.31 8.64 -11.05
N THR A 73 18.45 9.66 -10.98
CA THR A 73 17.08 9.52 -10.44
C THR A 73 16.13 8.71 -11.32
N ASP A 74 16.40 8.62 -12.62
CA ASP A 74 15.59 7.92 -13.62
C ASP A 74 16.03 6.47 -13.86
N ASP A 75 17.16 6.05 -13.29
CA ASP A 75 17.69 4.69 -13.41
C ASP A 75 16.67 3.65 -12.95
N GLU A 76 16.42 2.64 -13.80
CA GLU A 76 15.36 1.66 -13.57
C GLU A 76 15.54 0.86 -12.28
N LEU A 77 16.78 0.45 -11.97
CA LEU A 77 17.06 -0.32 -10.76
C LEU A 77 16.92 0.55 -9.51
N ARG A 78 17.42 1.80 -9.56
CA ARG A 78 17.22 2.75 -8.45
C ARG A 78 15.73 2.95 -8.16
N VAL A 79 14.91 3.14 -9.19
CA VAL A 79 13.46 3.32 -9.03
C VAL A 79 12.81 2.09 -8.39
N LEU A 80 13.16 0.87 -8.82
CA LEU A 80 12.63 -0.35 -8.20
C LEU A 80 13.05 -0.48 -6.73
N ILE A 81 14.32 -0.22 -6.42
CA ILE A 81 14.83 -0.26 -5.04
C ILE A 81 14.08 0.77 -4.18
N THR A 82 13.96 2.01 -4.67
CA THR A 82 13.27 3.11 -3.97
C THR A 82 11.82 2.74 -3.68
N VAL A 83 11.11 2.18 -4.67
CA VAL A 83 9.73 1.71 -4.49
C VAL A 83 9.68 0.55 -3.50
N ALA A 84 10.60 -0.41 -3.55
CA ALA A 84 10.66 -1.53 -2.61
C ALA A 84 10.83 -1.05 -1.15
N PHE A 85 11.76 -0.12 -0.89
CA PHE A 85 11.93 0.49 0.45
C PHE A 85 10.71 1.29 0.92
N SER A 86 9.99 1.90 -0.03
CA SER A 86 8.75 2.62 0.23
C SER A 86 7.51 1.70 0.26
N SER A 87 7.69 0.39 0.05
CA SER A 87 6.63 -0.61 0.05
C SER A 87 6.73 -1.50 1.29
N ASN A 88 5.67 -2.25 1.63
CA ASN A 88 5.67 -3.17 2.77
C ASN A 88 6.41 -4.50 2.50
N CYS A 89 7.48 -4.45 1.71
CA CYS A 89 8.22 -5.65 1.36
C CYS A 89 9.52 -5.75 2.19
N VAL A 90 9.94 -6.99 2.45
CA VAL A 90 11.28 -7.27 2.96
C VAL A 90 12.24 -7.25 1.78
N VAL A 91 13.20 -6.31 1.81
CA VAL A 91 14.27 -6.27 0.82
C VAL A 91 15.34 -7.28 1.24
N VAL A 92 15.62 -8.27 0.39
CA VAL A 92 16.66 -9.29 0.62
C VAL A 92 17.71 -9.17 -0.48
N PRO A 93 18.85 -8.52 -0.20
CA PRO A 93 19.96 -8.48 -1.15
C PRO A 93 20.59 -9.87 -1.32
N VAL A 94 20.71 -10.32 -2.57
CA VAL A 94 21.44 -11.53 -2.95
C VAL A 94 22.71 -11.11 -3.68
N LEU A 95 23.85 -11.20 -3.00
CA LEU A 95 25.14 -10.77 -3.54
C LEU A 95 25.79 -11.92 -4.30
N VAL A 96 26.29 -11.65 -5.49
CA VAL A 96 26.93 -12.64 -6.36
C VAL A 96 28.31 -12.12 -6.82
N ASP A 97 29.14 -12.99 -7.40
CA ASP A 97 30.47 -12.65 -7.94
C ASP A 97 31.36 -11.86 -6.97
N GLN A 98 31.38 -12.28 -5.70
CA GLN A 98 32.18 -11.68 -4.62
C GLN A 98 31.92 -10.18 -4.39
N PHE A 99 30.72 -9.71 -4.75
CA PHE A 99 30.35 -8.31 -4.60
C PHE A 99 30.40 -7.82 -3.15
N THR A 100 30.83 -6.56 -3.03
CA THR A 100 30.84 -5.78 -1.79
C THR A 100 30.43 -4.35 -2.11
N TYR A 101 29.73 -3.69 -1.19
CA TYR A 101 29.28 -2.31 -1.35
C TYR A 101 30.41 -1.28 -1.34
N GLU A 102 31.64 -1.66 -0.96
CA GLU A 102 32.77 -0.74 -0.76
C GLU A 102 33.11 0.08 -2.01
N ARG A 103 33.09 -0.54 -3.19
CA ARG A 103 33.41 0.13 -4.45
C ARG A 103 32.30 1.04 -4.96
N ASP A 104 31.06 0.77 -4.54
CA ASP A 104 29.87 1.47 -5.02
C ASP A 104 29.30 2.46 -3.99
N LYS A 105 30.03 2.75 -2.91
CA LYS A 105 29.60 3.66 -1.83
C LYS A 105 29.12 5.02 -2.35
N ALA A 106 29.76 5.55 -3.39
CA ALA A 106 29.39 6.83 -4.00
C ALA A 106 27.99 6.81 -4.66
N HIS A 107 27.51 5.64 -5.08
CA HIS A 107 26.22 5.46 -5.75
C HIS A 107 25.09 5.06 -4.79
N LEU A 108 25.40 4.78 -3.53
CA LEU A 108 24.42 4.55 -2.46
C LEU A 108 23.86 5.89 -1.97
N VAL A 109 22.89 6.43 -2.70
CA VAL A 109 22.25 7.71 -2.40
C VAL A 109 20.83 7.53 -1.85
N GLY A 110 20.42 8.41 -0.92
CA GLY A 110 19.08 8.35 -0.31
C GLY A 110 18.81 7.00 0.36
N LEU A 111 17.65 6.41 0.08
CA LEU A 111 17.23 5.11 0.64
C LEU A 111 18.18 3.95 0.32
N LEU A 112 19.00 4.04 -0.73
CA LEU A 112 19.96 2.99 -1.06
C LEU A 112 21.08 2.86 -0.02
N GLN A 113 21.30 3.88 0.83
CA GLN A 113 22.25 3.82 1.95
C GLN A 113 21.89 2.77 3.01
N GLU A 114 20.64 2.31 3.01
CA GLU A 114 20.18 1.25 3.91
C GLU A 114 20.56 -0.15 3.43
N LEU A 115 20.84 -0.34 2.13
CA LEU A 115 21.17 -1.65 1.56
C LEU A 115 22.29 -2.40 2.30
N PRO A 116 23.42 -1.78 2.67
CA PRO A 116 24.50 -2.47 3.38
C PRO A 116 24.13 -2.90 4.81
N LYS A 117 23.06 -2.36 5.39
CA LYS A 117 22.60 -2.69 6.75
C LYS A 117 21.67 -3.91 6.78
N LEU A 118 21.14 -4.32 5.62
CA LEU A 118 20.20 -5.43 5.52
C LEU A 118 20.90 -6.78 5.65
N GLN A 119 20.14 -7.80 6.06
CA GLN A 119 20.60 -9.18 6.00
C GLN A 119 20.82 -9.60 4.54
N VAL A 120 22.04 -10.03 4.20
CA VAL A 120 22.41 -10.43 2.84
C VAL A 120 22.51 -11.95 2.69
N VAL A 121 22.12 -12.47 1.52
CA VAL A 121 22.40 -13.84 1.09
C VAL A 121 23.51 -13.80 0.04
N ARG A 122 24.55 -14.60 0.20
CA ARG A 122 25.62 -14.73 -0.80
C ARG A 122 25.40 -15.97 -1.65
N LEU A 123 25.28 -15.78 -2.97
CA LEU A 123 25.12 -16.85 -3.94
C LEU A 123 26.46 -17.10 -4.65
N GLU A 124 27.08 -18.23 -4.33
CA GLU A 124 28.35 -18.64 -4.94
C GLU A 124 28.07 -19.44 -6.22
N PRO A 125 28.69 -19.10 -7.38
CA PRO A 125 28.40 -19.76 -8.66
C PRO A 125 28.61 -21.28 -8.65
N TYR A 126 29.60 -21.77 -7.90
CA TYR A 126 29.95 -23.19 -7.85
C TYR A 126 29.19 -23.99 -6.79
N GLN A 127 28.53 -23.30 -5.84
CA GLN A 127 27.78 -23.93 -4.75
C GLN A 127 26.51 -23.11 -4.43
N PRO A 128 25.54 -23.03 -5.37
CA PRO A 128 24.39 -22.16 -5.21
C PRO A 128 23.35 -22.70 -4.21
N TYR A 129 23.22 -24.02 -4.08
CA TYR A 129 22.11 -24.65 -3.33
C TYR A 129 22.05 -24.25 -1.84
N PRO A 130 23.16 -24.22 -1.07
CA PRO A 130 23.11 -23.78 0.32
C PRO A 130 22.65 -22.32 0.48
N ALA A 131 22.95 -21.47 -0.49
CA ALA A 131 22.48 -20.09 -0.50
C ALA A 131 20.99 -20.00 -0.83
N LEU A 132 20.51 -20.81 -1.77
CA LEU A 132 19.10 -20.90 -2.13
C LEU A 132 18.26 -21.45 -0.96
N GLU A 133 18.75 -22.44 -0.22
CA GLU A 133 18.09 -22.94 1.00
C GLU A 133 17.95 -21.82 2.04
N ARG A 134 19.05 -21.10 2.34
CA ARG A 134 19.01 -19.95 3.24
C ARG A 134 18.03 -18.88 2.78
N LEU A 135 18.00 -18.58 1.48
CA LEU A 135 17.06 -17.62 0.91
C LEU A 135 15.60 -18.06 1.11
N ASN A 136 15.27 -19.33 0.85
CA ASN A 136 13.94 -19.87 1.08
C ASN A 136 13.55 -19.81 2.57
N THR A 137 14.47 -20.13 3.49
CA THR A 137 14.22 -20.00 4.94
C THR A 137 13.99 -18.55 5.37
N VAL A 138 14.69 -17.58 4.78
CA VAL A 138 14.41 -16.16 5.04
C VAL A 138 13.02 -15.79 4.53
N ILE A 139 12.68 -16.20 3.32
CA ILE A 139 11.39 -15.91 2.68
C ILE A 139 10.20 -16.52 3.45
N GLU A 140 10.35 -17.73 3.96
CA GLU A 140 9.33 -18.44 4.74
C GLU A 140 8.83 -17.65 5.95
N LYS A 141 9.70 -16.85 6.58
CA LYS A 141 9.34 -16.02 7.74
C LYS A 141 8.38 -14.89 7.36
N PHE A 142 8.39 -14.47 6.10
CA PHE A 142 7.69 -13.25 5.64
C PHE A 142 6.51 -13.53 4.71
N ILE A 143 6.38 -14.77 4.21
CA ILE A 143 5.24 -15.21 3.41
C ILE A 143 4.46 -16.28 4.20
N PRO A 144 3.50 -15.88 5.06
CA PRO A 144 2.64 -16.80 5.77
C PRO A 144 1.82 -17.61 4.77
N THR A 145 1.60 -18.88 5.12
CA THR A 145 0.89 -19.86 4.31
C THR A 145 -0.63 -19.69 4.34
N ALA A 146 -1.17 -18.81 5.19
CA ALA A 146 -2.61 -18.50 5.24
C ALA A 146 -2.87 -17.06 5.72
N ASN A 147 -3.81 -16.38 5.06
CA ASN A 147 -4.39 -15.12 5.52
C ASN A 147 -5.38 -15.40 6.65
N SER A 148 -4.92 -15.54 7.90
CA SER A 148 -5.84 -15.59 9.05
C SER A 148 -6.47 -14.20 9.29
N GLU A 149 -7.74 -14.12 9.73
CA GLU A 149 -8.38 -12.84 10.07
C GLU A 149 -7.79 -12.19 11.33
N ASP A 150 -7.16 -12.99 12.20
CA ASP A 150 -6.64 -12.53 13.49
C ASP A 150 -5.34 -11.72 13.34
N ASP A 151 -4.62 -11.87 12.21
CA ASP A 151 -3.27 -11.32 12.06
C ASP A 151 -3.15 -10.04 11.24
N LEU A 152 -4.26 -9.50 10.70
CA LEU A 152 -4.23 -8.35 9.77
C LEU A 152 -3.48 -7.13 10.32
N TRP A 153 -3.61 -6.88 11.62
CA TRP A 153 -3.03 -5.72 12.28
C TRP A 153 -1.83 -6.08 13.18
N SER A 154 -1.46 -7.37 13.27
CA SER A 154 -0.36 -7.86 14.12
C SER A 154 0.88 -8.30 13.34
N LEU A 155 0.75 -8.65 12.04
CA LEU A 155 1.90 -9.09 11.24
C LEU A 155 2.99 -8.02 11.22
N PRO A 156 4.27 -8.35 11.40
CA PRO A 156 5.34 -7.38 11.23
C PRO A 156 5.23 -6.73 9.84
N THR A 157 5.25 -5.39 9.79
CA THR A 157 5.72 -4.71 8.57
C THR A 157 7.16 -5.21 8.39
N GLY A 158 7.55 -5.65 7.19
CA GLY A 158 8.89 -6.22 6.99
C GLY A 158 9.99 -5.32 7.59
N ASP A 159 11.11 -5.92 8.04
CA ASP A 159 12.22 -5.31 8.81
C ASP A 159 12.78 -3.96 8.28
N THR A 160 12.35 -3.50 7.10
CA THR A 160 12.63 -2.15 6.58
C THR A 160 11.96 -1.02 7.40
N SER A 161 11.04 -1.33 8.31
CA SER A 161 10.47 -0.37 9.27
C SER A 161 11.49 0.16 10.29
N ASP A 162 12.42 -0.69 10.78
CA ASP A 162 13.45 -0.27 11.74
C ASP A 162 14.50 0.66 11.11
N ALA A 163 14.73 0.55 9.79
CA ALA A 163 15.59 1.46 9.04
C ALA A 163 14.98 2.86 8.85
N LEU A 164 13.65 2.97 8.86
CA LEU A 164 12.92 4.22 8.65
C LEU A 164 12.41 4.86 9.96
N GLY A 165 12.40 4.10 11.06
CA GLY A 165 11.79 4.48 12.35
C GLY A 165 12.37 5.70 13.07
N GLN A 166 13.39 6.37 12.52
CA GLN A 166 13.96 7.60 13.10
C GLN A 166 13.84 8.83 12.21
N THR A 167 13.27 8.71 11.02
CA THR A 167 13.16 9.85 10.09
C THR A 167 11.75 10.41 10.14
N ARG A 168 11.61 11.71 10.43
CA ARG A 168 10.33 12.42 10.25
C ARG A 168 9.93 12.29 8.78
N MET A 169 9.03 11.37 8.47
CA MET A 169 8.54 11.16 7.11
C MET A 169 7.86 12.42 6.60
N ASP A 170 8.12 12.76 5.35
CA ASP A 170 7.43 13.87 4.70
C ASP A 170 6.00 13.48 4.33
N THR A 171 5.18 14.45 3.90
CA THR A 171 3.78 14.16 3.54
C THR A 171 3.66 13.27 2.30
N GLY A 172 4.64 13.32 1.38
CA GLY A 172 4.65 12.53 0.16
C GLY A 172 4.93 11.05 0.40
N GLU A 173 5.77 10.73 1.38
CA GLU A 173 6.05 9.35 1.82
C GLU A 173 4.82 8.70 2.46
N ILE A 174 4.06 9.44 3.28
CA ILE A 174 2.79 8.97 3.87
C ILE A 174 1.74 8.71 2.79
N ASP A 175 1.62 9.63 1.83
CA ASP A 175 0.73 9.46 0.68
C ASP A 175 1.09 8.21 -0.14
N GLY A 176 2.39 7.90 -0.27
CA GLY A 176 2.88 6.69 -0.91
C GLY A 176 2.42 5.40 -0.21
N PHE A 177 2.39 5.36 1.12
CA PHE A 177 1.83 4.23 1.86
C PHE A 177 0.33 4.08 1.65
N CYS A 178 -0.42 5.18 1.62
CA CYS A 178 -1.84 5.15 1.30
C CYS A 178 -2.10 4.65 -0.12
N ASP A 179 -1.31 5.07 -1.11
CA ASP A 179 -1.40 4.56 -2.49
C ASP A 179 -1.16 3.04 -2.55
N ASN A 180 -0.14 2.57 -1.84
CA ASN A 180 0.20 1.15 -1.77
C ASN A 180 -0.91 0.33 -1.08
N ALA A 181 -1.52 0.88 -0.02
CA ALA A 181 -2.66 0.27 0.64
C ALA A 181 -3.88 0.17 -0.30
N GLU A 182 -4.22 1.27 -1.00
CA GLU A 182 -5.32 1.29 -1.97
C GLU A 182 -5.08 0.26 -3.10
N ALA A 183 -3.85 0.14 -3.60
CA ALA A 183 -3.47 -0.88 -4.59
C ALA A 183 -3.61 -2.32 -4.04
N ALA A 184 -3.20 -2.57 -2.80
CA ALA A 184 -3.32 -3.88 -2.16
C ALA A 184 -4.78 -4.26 -1.89
N ILE A 185 -5.64 -3.30 -1.52
CA ILE A 185 -7.09 -3.51 -1.39
C ILE A 185 -7.69 -3.97 -2.73
N LEU A 186 -7.31 -3.32 -3.84
CA LEU A 186 -7.76 -3.73 -5.19
C LEU A 186 -7.25 -5.12 -5.58
N ALA A 187 -6.06 -5.50 -5.12
CA ALA A 187 -5.48 -6.83 -5.30
C ALA A 187 -6.06 -7.89 -4.35
N MET A 188 -6.96 -7.51 -3.44
CA MET A 188 -7.49 -8.36 -2.37
C MET A 188 -6.41 -8.89 -1.40
N ASP A 189 -5.26 -8.21 -1.31
CA ASP A 189 -4.23 -8.48 -0.32
C ASP A 189 -4.46 -7.61 0.92
N TRP A 190 -5.34 -8.11 1.79
CA TRP A 190 -5.74 -7.42 3.01
C TRP A 190 -4.59 -7.26 4.00
N THR A 191 -3.65 -8.21 4.02
CA THR A 191 -2.52 -8.20 4.96
C THR A 191 -1.55 -7.08 4.62
N HIS A 192 -1.24 -6.94 3.33
CA HIS A 192 -0.38 -5.86 2.85
C HIS A 192 -1.05 -4.50 2.97
N ALA A 193 -2.36 -4.43 2.67
CA ALA A 193 -3.13 -3.21 2.85
C ALA A 193 -3.09 -2.70 4.31
N ALA A 194 -3.41 -3.58 5.26
CA ALA A 194 -3.39 -3.25 6.69
C ALA A 194 -2.00 -2.80 7.15
N ALA A 195 -0.95 -3.49 6.68
CA ALA A 195 0.42 -3.13 7.02
C ALA A 195 0.83 -1.75 6.48
N MET A 196 0.42 -1.39 5.27
CA MET A 196 0.66 -0.05 4.70
C MET A 196 -0.14 1.04 5.42
N ILE A 197 -1.38 0.75 5.81
CA ILE A 197 -2.18 1.66 6.64
C ILE A 197 -1.48 1.92 7.99
N ARG A 198 -0.95 0.87 8.66
CA ARG A 198 -0.22 1.05 9.92
C ARG A 198 1.02 1.94 9.74
N ARG A 199 1.82 1.72 8.69
CA ARG A 199 3.00 2.58 8.44
C ARG A 199 2.61 4.04 8.21
N ALA A 200 1.49 4.27 7.52
CA ALA A 200 0.96 5.61 7.34
C ALA A 200 0.52 6.25 8.69
N LEU A 201 -0.09 5.47 9.58
CA LEU A 201 -0.51 5.92 10.92
C LEU A 201 0.65 6.11 11.90
N GLU A 202 1.67 5.24 11.87
CA GLU A 202 2.89 5.31 12.69
C GLU A 202 3.73 6.56 12.42
N SER A 203 3.53 7.21 11.26
CA SER A 203 4.19 8.47 10.92
C SER A 203 3.86 9.63 11.89
N GLY A 204 2.83 9.50 12.73
CA GLY A 204 2.51 10.47 13.77
C GLY A 204 2.00 11.82 13.27
N ARG A 205 1.59 11.94 11.99
CA ARG A 205 0.84 13.10 11.49
C ARG A 205 -0.65 12.82 11.57
N ASP A 206 -1.39 13.78 12.13
CA ASP A 206 -2.86 13.80 12.19
C ASP A 206 -3.46 13.97 10.78
N MET A 207 -3.43 12.90 9.98
CA MET A 207 -3.93 12.88 8.61
C MET A 207 -5.21 12.06 8.48
N ALA A 208 -6.21 12.62 7.81
CA ALA A 208 -7.48 11.94 7.55
C ALA A 208 -7.34 10.74 6.58
N ARG A 209 -6.43 10.84 5.60
CA ARG A 209 -6.33 9.87 4.51
C ARG A 209 -6.04 8.43 4.97
N PRO A 210 -5.08 8.13 5.87
CA PRO A 210 -4.87 6.78 6.38
C PRO A 210 -6.12 6.16 7.01
N HIS A 211 -6.87 6.93 7.79
CA HIS A 211 -8.13 6.47 8.39
C HIS A 211 -9.22 6.21 7.34
N ARG A 212 -9.30 7.03 6.28
CA ARG A 212 -10.19 6.77 5.16
C ARG A 212 -9.84 5.46 4.45
N VAL A 213 -8.56 5.25 4.14
CA VAL A 213 -8.09 4.01 3.48
C VAL A 213 -8.31 2.77 4.38
N MET A 214 -8.16 2.93 5.70
CA MET A 214 -8.55 1.91 6.68
C MET A 214 -10.05 1.57 6.62
N GLY A 215 -10.90 2.59 6.46
CA GLY A 215 -12.33 2.41 6.23
C GLY A 215 -12.61 1.66 4.91
N ASP A 216 -11.90 1.98 3.84
CA ASP A 216 -12.03 1.31 2.54
C ASP A 216 -11.67 -0.19 2.66
N LEU A 217 -10.59 -0.53 3.39
CA LEU A 217 -10.21 -1.92 3.66
C LEU A 217 -11.32 -2.68 4.42
N PHE A 218 -11.85 -2.11 5.50
CA PHE A 218 -12.93 -2.75 6.27
C PHE A 218 -14.22 -2.89 5.44
N ALA A 219 -14.54 -1.90 4.59
CA ALA A 219 -15.72 -1.89 3.77
C ALA A 219 -15.73 -3.02 2.73
N VAL A 220 -14.58 -3.27 2.09
CA VAL A 220 -14.41 -4.37 1.12
C VAL A 220 -14.48 -5.73 1.81
N ARG A 221 -14.01 -5.82 3.07
CA ARG A 221 -14.16 -7.01 3.91
C ARG A 221 -15.56 -7.20 4.52
N GLY A 222 -16.50 -6.29 4.25
CA GLY A 222 -17.86 -6.35 4.82
C GLY A 222 -17.94 -6.01 6.31
N MET A 223 -16.86 -5.52 6.93
CA MET A 223 -16.84 -5.09 8.33
C MET A 223 -17.41 -3.67 8.44
N LEU A 224 -18.72 -3.52 8.17
CA LEU A 224 -19.36 -2.22 7.95
C LEU A 224 -19.30 -1.28 9.15
N ASP A 225 -19.42 -1.80 10.38
CA ASP A 225 -19.33 -0.99 11.60
C ASP A 225 -17.93 -0.39 11.74
N LYS A 226 -16.88 -1.24 11.62
CA LYS A 226 -15.47 -0.80 11.67
C LYS A 226 -15.14 0.19 10.56
N ALA A 227 -15.69 -0.01 9.35
CA ALA A 227 -15.51 0.91 8.25
C ALA A 227 -16.08 2.31 8.58
N ALA A 228 -17.31 2.35 9.11
CA ALA A 228 -17.95 3.62 9.50
C ALA A 228 -17.19 4.34 10.63
N ASP A 229 -16.64 3.60 11.58
CA ASP A 229 -15.81 4.14 12.66
C ASP A 229 -14.51 4.74 12.11
N ALA A 230 -13.84 4.04 11.19
CA ALA A 230 -12.62 4.53 10.54
C ALA A 230 -12.87 5.81 9.71
N TYR A 231 -13.96 5.87 8.94
CA TYR A 231 -14.34 7.11 8.25
C TYR A 231 -14.71 8.24 9.23
N THR A 232 -15.23 7.92 10.41
CA THR A 232 -15.49 8.91 11.45
C THR A 232 -14.18 9.50 11.98
N GLN A 233 -13.15 8.68 12.20
CA GLN A 233 -11.82 9.17 12.56
C GLN A 233 -11.24 10.08 11.47
N ALA A 234 -11.37 9.69 10.18
CA ALA A 234 -10.95 10.55 9.07
C ALA A 234 -11.64 11.92 9.11
N LEU A 235 -12.96 11.95 9.32
CA LEU A 235 -13.77 13.18 9.39
C LEU A 235 -13.52 14.02 10.64
N ASN A 236 -13.04 13.42 11.74
CA ASN A 236 -12.62 14.17 12.93
C ASN A 236 -11.31 14.94 12.66
N LEU A 237 -10.44 14.39 11.82
CA LEU A 237 -9.16 15.02 11.44
C LEU A 237 -9.34 16.03 10.30
N ASP A 238 -10.12 15.67 9.28
CA ASP A 238 -10.50 16.57 8.20
C ASP A 238 -12.03 16.58 8.01
N PRO A 239 -12.72 17.56 8.61
CA PRO A 239 -14.15 17.72 8.43
C PRO A 239 -14.57 18.08 7.01
N PHE A 240 -13.66 18.39 6.07
CA PHE A 240 -13.97 18.73 4.68
C PHE A 240 -13.69 17.58 3.70
N ASP A 241 -13.26 16.41 4.18
CA ASP A 241 -13.09 15.22 3.34
C ASP A 241 -14.44 14.67 2.86
N LEU A 242 -14.88 15.16 1.69
CA LEU A 242 -16.11 14.74 1.03
C LEU A 242 -16.14 13.23 0.75
N ARG A 243 -14.98 12.65 0.41
CA ARG A 243 -14.89 11.21 0.09
C ARG A 243 -15.21 10.38 1.33
N SER A 244 -14.74 10.80 2.50
CA SER A 244 -15.06 10.11 3.77
C SER A 244 -16.54 10.19 4.13
N TYR A 245 -17.22 11.32 3.90
CA TYR A 245 -18.67 11.39 4.07
C TYR A 245 -19.42 10.45 3.13
N GLU A 246 -19.07 10.44 1.85
CA GLU A 246 -19.73 9.56 0.87
C GLU A 246 -19.54 8.09 1.20
N ARG A 247 -18.33 7.70 1.60
CA ARG A 247 -18.03 6.32 2.00
C ARG A 247 -18.77 5.93 3.27
N ARG A 248 -18.82 6.80 4.29
CA ARG A 248 -19.55 6.53 5.53
C ARG A 248 -21.07 6.45 5.30
N MET A 249 -21.61 7.32 4.45
CA MET A 249 -23.00 7.27 3.99
C MET A 249 -23.33 5.91 3.38
N GLU A 250 -22.49 5.42 2.47
CA GLU A 250 -22.65 4.11 1.84
C GLU A 250 -22.60 2.97 2.88
N MET A 251 -21.68 3.04 3.85
CA MET A 251 -21.63 2.04 4.94
C MET A 251 -22.89 2.08 5.80
N ASN A 252 -23.40 3.27 6.12
CA ASN A 252 -24.62 3.43 6.90
C ASN A 252 -25.85 2.90 6.16
N LEU A 253 -25.92 3.07 4.84
CA LEU A 253 -26.95 2.46 4.00
C LEU A 253 -26.88 0.93 4.05
N ARG A 254 -25.68 0.36 3.86
CA ARG A 254 -25.47 -1.10 3.92
C ARG A 254 -25.80 -1.70 5.30
N ARG A 255 -25.65 -0.91 6.37
CA ARG A 255 -26.03 -1.27 7.76
C ARG A 255 -27.52 -1.09 8.07
N GLY A 256 -28.32 -0.57 7.14
CA GLY A 256 -29.73 -0.21 7.38
C GLY A 256 -29.93 1.05 8.23
N ARG A 257 -28.88 1.84 8.48
CA ARG A 257 -28.92 3.08 9.29
C ARG A 257 -29.16 4.30 8.40
N ALA A 258 -30.30 4.32 7.70
CA ALA A 258 -30.62 5.34 6.71
C ALA A 258 -30.59 6.78 7.26
N HIS A 259 -30.99 6.99 8.53
CA HIS A 259 -30.95 8.31 9.15
C HIS A 259 -29.54 8.92 9.20
N LEU A 260 -28.52 8.13 9.55
CA LEU A 260 -27.12 8.57 9.56
C LEU A 260 -26.62 8.86 8.13
N ALA A 261 -27.09 8.08 7.15
CA ALA A 261 -26.76 8.32 5.75
C ALA A 261 -27.31 9.66 5.24
N TYR A 262 -28.51 10.06 5.67
CA TYR A 262 -29.04 11.40 5.35
C TYR A 262 -28.19 12.51 5.97
N ASP A 263 -27.73 12.32 7.20
CA ASP A 263 -26.86 13.28 7.88
C ASP A 263 -25.50 13.41 7.20
N ASP A 264 -24.92 12.31 6.72
CA ASP A 264 -23.68 12.28 5.95
C ASP A 264 -23.86 12.98 4.58
N ALA A 265 -24.94 12.68 3.86
CA ALA A 265 -25.27 13.34 2.59
C ALA A 265 -25.46 14.85 2.75
N ALA A 266 -26.16 15.27 3.81
CA ALA A 266 -26.36 16.67 4.14
C ALA A 266 -25.02 17.36 4.46
N ALA A 267 -24.17 16.71 5.26
CA ALA A 267 -22.86 17.22 5.60
C ALA A 267 -21.95 17.39 4.38
N ALA A 268 -21.94 16.41 3.47
CA ALA A 268 -21.20 16.45 2.21
C ALA A 268 -21.72 17.56 1.29
N ALA A 269 -23.04 17.66 1.08
CA ALA A 269 -23.65 18.68 0.21
C ALA A 269 -23.39 20.12 0.70
N LEU A 270 -23.25 20.32 2.00
CA LEU A 270 -22.92 21.63 2.60
C LEU A 270 -21.44 22.01 2.44
N ARG A 271 -20.55 21.03 2.32
CA ARG A 271 -19.10 21.23 2.26
C ARG A 271 -18.55 21.21 0.84
N ALA A 272 -19.27 20.58 -0.08
CA ALA A 272 -18.92 20.55 -1.48
C ALA A 272 -19.14 21.91 -2.15
N GLN A 273 -18.32 22.20 -3.17
CA GLN A 273 -18.51 23.38 -4.00
C GLN A 273 -19.69 23.17 -4.95
N GLY A 274 -20.59 24.16 -5.02
CA GLY A 274 -21.71 24.16 -5.97
C GLY A 274 -23.07 24.35 -5.31
N ASN A 275 -24.13 24.01 -6.06
CA ASN A 275 -25.50 24.17 -5.59
C ASN A 275 -25.87 23.01 -4.63
N THR A 276 -26.02 23.34 -3.34
CA THR A 276 -26.36 22.39 -2.28
C THR A 276 -27.63 21.57 -2.57
N THR A 277 -28.64 22.15 -3.22
CA THR A 277 -29.89 21.45 -3.53
C THR A 277 -29.69 20.39 -4.61
N GLN A 278 -28.93 20.71 -5.67
CA GLN A 278 -28.59 19.76 -6.72
C GLN A 278 -27.72 18.61 -6.18
N LEU A 279 -26.80 18.91 -5.26
CA LEU A 279 -26.00 17.90 -4.57
C LEU A 279 -26.86 17.00 -3.67
N ALA A 280 -27.84 17.57 -2.96
CA ALA A 280 -28.80 16.78 -2.18
C ALA A 280 -29.61 15.81 -3.06
N GLU A 281 -30.06 16.26 -4.24
CA GLU A 281 -30.74 15.41 -5.23
C GLU A 281 -29.83 14.29 -5.76
N HIS A 282 -28.55 14.61 -6.02
CA HIS A 282 -27.54 13.64 -6.41
C HIS A 282 -27.38 12.56 -5.33
N TYR A 283 -27.17 12.94 -4.07
CA TYR A 283 -27.05 11.98 -2.97
C TYR A 283 -28.33 11.17 -2.75
N ALA A 284 -29.50 11.80 -2.84
CA ALA A 284 -30.78 11.12 -2.71
C ALA A 284 -30.99 10.02 -3.76
N SER A 285 -30.45 10.18 -4.98
CA SER A 285 -30.55 9.14 -6.01
C SER A 285 -29.86 7.82 -5.64
N ARG A 286 -28.87 7.85 -4.72
CA ARG A 286 -28.20 6.63 -4.23
C ARG A 286 -29.08 5.77 -3.31
N PHE A 287 -30.26 6.26 -2.93
CA PHE A 287 -31.25 5.54 -2.11
C PHE A 287 -32.27 4.74 -2.95
N GLY A 288 -32.13 4.72 -4.29
CA GLY A 288 -32.97 3.88 -5.17
C GLY A 288 -34.45 4.29 -5.14
N SER A 289 -35.34 3.34 -4.84
CA SER A 289 -36.80 3.57 -4.80
C SER A 289 -37.21 4.62 -3.78
N ASP A 290 -36.44 4.80 -2.71
CA ASP A 290 -36.76 5.73 -1.62
C ASP A 290 -36.23 7.15 -1.87
N LYS A 291 -35.81 7.48 -3.10
CA LYS A 291 -35.18 8.76 -3.46
C LYS A 291 -35.99 9.97 -2.98
N GLU A 292 -37.30 10.01 -3.20
CA GLU A 292 -38.12 11.18 -2.82
C GLU A 292 -38.15 11.38 -1.31
N HIS A 293 -38.29 10.29 -0.56
CA HIS A 293 -38.24 10.33 0.90
C HIS A 293 -36.84 10.75 1.37
N ALA A 294 -35.79 10.16 0.81
CA ALA A 294 -34.40 10.49 1.12
C ALA A 294 -34.08 11.96 0.86
N LEU A 295 -34.50 12.51 -0.29
CA LEU A 295 -34.30 13.91 -0.63
C LEU A 295 -34.93 14.83 0.41
N LYS A 296 -36.18 14.55 0.82
CA LYS A 296 -36.85 15.32 1.87
C LYS A 296 -36.05 15.31 3.17
N ARG A 297 -35.59 14.13 3.62
CA ARG A 297 -34.82 13.98 4.86
C ARG A 297 -33.45 14.66 4.80
N ILE A 298 -32.76 14.59 3.66
CA ILE A 298 -31.48 15.27 3.44
C ILE A 298 -31.68 16.80 3.49
N LEU A 299 -32.70 17.34 2.82
CA LEU A 299 -33.00 18.78 2.85
C LEU A 299 -33.37 19.26 4.25
N GLU A 300 -34.13 18.48 5.02
CA GLU A 300 -34.42 18.76 6.44
C GLU A 300 -33.14 18.81 7.29
N ALA A 301 -32.22 17.86 7.10
CA ALA A 301 -30.93 17.84 7.81
C ALA A 301 -30.02 19.02 7.41
N ILE A 302 -30.03 19.42 6.14
CA ILE A 302 -29.32 20.62 5.65
C ILE A 302 -29.89 21.88 6.32
N ALA A 303 -31.21 22.03 6.36
CA ALA A 303 -31.87 23.17 6.98
C ALA A 303 -31.52 23.26 8.48
N ARG A 304 -31.54 22.13 9.19
CA ARG A 304 -31.15 22.05 10.61
C ARG A 304 -29.72 22.55 10.84
N ARG A 305 -28.75 22.04 10.07
CA ARG A 305 -27.33 22.44 10.19
C ARG A 305 -27.09 23.92 9.83
N LYS A 306 -27.87 24.49 8.91
CA LYS A 306 -27.84 25.94 8.60
C LYS A 306 -28.46 26.79 9.72
N GLY A 307 -29.50 26.30 10.38
CA GLY A 307 -30.12 26.96 11.53
C GLY A 307 -29.18 26.99 12.75
N GLU A 308 -28.54 25.87 13.06
CA GLU A 308 -27.56 25.76 14.14
C GLU A 308 -26.35 26.70 13.96
N THR A 309 -25.96 27.02 12.72
CA THR A 309 -24.89 27.98 12.43
C THR A 309 -25.33 29.44 12.49
N SER A 310 -26.63 29.72 12.53
CA SER A 310 -27.20 31.07 12.64
C SER A 310 -27.46 31.50 14.08
N GLU A 311 -27.62 30.57 15.04
CA GLU A 311 -27.85 30.87 16.46
C GLU A 311 -26.57 31.23 17.23
N TYR A 312 -25.39 31.02 16.63
CA TYR A 312 -24.07 31.34 17.22
C TYR A 312 -23.38 32.57 16.58
N ARG A 313 -24.12 33.41 15.85
CA ARG A 313 -23.66 34.71 15.32
C ARG A 313 -24.38 35.86 16.00
#